data_AF-A0A9Q0XPP2-F1
#
_entry.id   AF-A0A9Q0XPP2-F1
#
_cell.length_a   1.000
_cell.length_b   1.000
_cell.length_c   1.000
_cell.angle_alpha   90.00
_cell.angle_beta   90.00
_cell.angle_gamma   90.00
#
_symmetry.space_group_name_H-M   'P 1'
#
loop_
_entity.id
_entity.type
_entity.pdbx_description
1 polymer ?
#
loop_
_entity_poly.entity_id
_entity_poly.type
_entity_poly.pdbx_seq_one_letter_code
_entity_poly.pdbx_strand_id
1 'polypeptide(L)'
;CLKDKEHLTPVQIIINANQKKEHTSELSNTKRPRRPQKTTVVDDQRILSLVKKTPFTTVGQIKNTFQEVGVCVSKSAIKRRLHQSEYRVYHKI
;
A
#
# COMPACT_ATOMS: atom_id res chain seq x y z
N CYS A 1 -17.92 2.06 9.26
CA CYS A 1 -18.75 3.09 8.60
C CYS A 1 -18.95 2.69 7.15
N LEU A 2 -20.05 1.99 6.88
CA LEU A 2 -20.55 1.76 5.53
C LEU A 2 -20.81 3.16 4.96
N LYS A 3 -20.06 3.57 3.95
CA LYS A 3 -20.33 4.85 3.29
C LYS A 3 -21.49 4.58 2.36
N ASP A 4 -22.61 5.22 2.64
CA ASP A 4 -23.80 5.20 1.80
C ASP A 4 -23.38 5.47 0.36
N LYS A 5 -23.48 4.45 -0.49
CA LYS A 5 -23.33 4.62 -1.92
C LYS A 5 -24.67 5.14 -2.42
N GLU A 6 -24.83 6.46 -2.37
CA GLU A 6 -25.85 7.17 -3.13
C GLU A 6 -25.89 6.58 -4.55
N HIS A 7 -27.00 5.95 -4.90
CA HIS A 7 -27.15 5.31 -6.20
C HIS A 7 -27.44 6.43 -7.22
N LEU A 8 -26.38 6.92 -7.86
CA LEU A 8 -26.48 7.95 -8.89
C LEU A 8 -27.46 7.51 -9.98
N THR A 9 -28.39 8.41 -10.35
CA THR A 9 -29.32 8.11 -11.44
C THR A 9 -28.55 7.98 -12.76
N PRO A 10 -29.06 7.19 -13.73
CA PRO A 10 -28.41 7.02 -15.03
C PRO A 10 -28.08 8.35 -15.73
N VAL A 11 -28.95 9.35 -15.56
CA VAL A 11 -28.79 10.69 -16.13
C VAL A 11 -27.60 11.43 -15.52
N GLN A 12 -27.41 11.38 -14.20
CA GLN A 12 -26.23 11.98 -13.56
C GLN A 12 -24.92 11.30 -13.98
N ILE A 13 -24.93 9.98 -14.22
CA ILE A 13 -23.74 9.26 -14.71
C ILE A 13 -23.34 9.76 -16.10
N ILE A 14 -24.31 9.93 -16.99
CA ILE A 14 -24.08 10.43 -18.36
C ILE A 14 -23.53 11.86 -18.36
N ILE A 15 -24.13 12.76 -17.56
CA ILE A 15 -23.66 14.15 -17.44
C ILE A 15 -22.20 14.19 -16.93
N ASN A 16 -21.91 13.45 -15.87
CA ASN A 16 -20.56 13.38 -15.30
C ASN A 16 -19.52 12.79 -16.26
N ALA A 17 -19.92 11.81 -17.08
CA ALA A 17 -19.06 11.20 -18.09
C ALA A 17 -18.73 12.19 -19.23
N ASN A 18 -19.73 12.95 -19.70
CA ASN A 18 -19.54 13.95 -20.74
C ASN A 18 -18.63 15.10 -20.27
N GLN A 19 -18.84 15.60 -19.05
CA GLN A 19 -17.98 16.64 -18.45
C GLN A 19 -16.52 16.18 -18.29
N LYS A 20 -16.29 14.92 -17.90
CA LYS A 20 -14.93 14.35 -17.82
C LYS A 20 -14.27 14.22 -19.19
N LYS A 21 -15.05 13.85 -20.22
CA LYS A 21 -14.59 13.72 -21.60
C LYS A 21 -14.20 15.08 -22.18
N GLU A 22 -14.97 16.12 -21.90
CA GLU A 22 -14.63 17.49 -22.34
C GLU A 22 -13.37 18.03 -21.66
N HIS A 23 -13.18 17.74 -20.37
CA HIS A 23 -12.01 18.25 -19.63
C HIS A 23 -10.71 17.47 -19.89
N THR A 24 -10.78 16.18 -20.23
CA THR A 24 -9.60 15.30 -20.29
C THR A 24 -9.36 14.72 -21.69
N SER A 25 -10.23 15.02 -22.66
CA SER A 25 -10.34 14.39 -24.00
C SER A 25 -10.58 12.87 -24.01
N GLU A 26 -10.29 12.17 -22.90
CA GLU A 26 -10.34 10.72 -22.76
C GLU A 26 -11.10 10.29 -21.49
N LEU A 27 -12.02 9.34 -21.65
CA LEU A 27 -12.72 8.72 -20.52
C LEU A 27 -11.86 7.62 -19.92
N SER A 28 -11.02 8.00 -18.95
CA SER A 28 -10.15 7.05 -18.26
C SER A 28 -10.86 6.34 -17.10
N ASN A 29 -10.84 5.01 -17.13
CA ASN A 29 -11.20 4.15 -16.00
C ASN A 29 -10.02 3.90 -15.04
N THR A 30 -8.92 4.66 -15.14
CA THR A 30 -7.75 4.46 -14.29
C THR A 30 -8.12 4.59 -12.82
N LYS A 31 -7.76 3.56 -12.05
CA LYS A 31 -7.88 3.60 -10.59
C LYS A 31 -7.01 4.74 -10.06
N ARG A 32 -7.49 5.40 -9.00
CA ARG A 32 -6.71 6.45 -8.33
C ARG A 32 -5.34 5.90 -7.91
N PRO A 33 -4.25 6.65 -8.12
CA PRO A 33 -2.93 6.23 -7.69
C PRO A 33 -2.92 6.04 -6.17
N ARG A 34 -2.14 5.07 -5.69
CA ARG A 34 -1.97 4.88 -4.25
C ARG A 34 -1.21 6.05 -3.64
N ARG A 35 -1.48 6.31 -2.36
CA ARG A 35 -0.72 7.28 -1.59
C ARG A 35 0.78 6.92 -1.60
N PRO A 36 1.68 7.87 -1.87
CA PRO A 36 3.11 7.65 -1.77
C PRO A 36 3.50 7.12 -0.39
N GLN A 37 4.44 6.18 -0.36
CA GLN A 37 4.93 5.57 0.88
C GLN A 37 6.26 6.19 1.29
N LYS A 38 6.55 6.17 2.60
CA LYS A 38 7.85 6.62 3.13
C LYS A 38 8.98 5.61 2.96
N THR A 39 8.65 4.34 2.69
CA THR A 39 9.65 3.30 2.43
C THR A 39 10.03 3.32 0.95
N THR A 40 11.32 3.19 0.67
CA THR A 40 11.80 3.03 -0.71
C THR A 40 11.63 1.59 -1.16
N VAL A 41 11.70 1.35 -2.48
CA VAL A 41 11.67 0.00 -3.05
C VAL A 41 12.84 -0.85 -2.53
N VAL A 42 14.00 -0.22 -2.27
CA VAL A 42 15.18 -0.88 -1.70
C VAL A 42 14.92 -1.33 -0.26
N ASP A 43 14.30 -0.47 0.55
CA ASP A 43 13.93 -0.82 1.93
C ASP A 43 12.93 -1.98 1.94
N ASP A 44 11.92 -1.89 1.09
CA ASP A 44 10.90 -2.92 0.94
C ASP A 44 11.50 -4.29 0.56
N GLN A 45 12.51 -4.30 -0.33
CA GLN A 45 13.23 -5.53 -0.69
C GLN A 45 14.12 -6.06 0.43
N ARG A 46 14.78 -5.18 1.18
CA ARG A 46 15.59 -5.57 2.35
C ARG A 46 14.74 -6.20 3.44
N ILE A 47 13.56 -5.65 3.73
CA ILE A 47 12.59 -6.23 4.69
C ILE A 47 12.26 -7.67 4.28
N LEU A 48 11.93 -7.90 3.02
CA LEU A 48 11.56 -9.23 2.52
C LEU A 48 12.75 -10.19 2.51
N SER A 49 13.95 -9.69 2.18
CA SER A 49 15.17 -10.49 2.15
C SER A 49 15.57 -10.98 3.55
N LEU A 50 15.40 -10.14 4.58
CA LEU A 50 15.65 -10.53 5.97
C LEU A 50 14.72 -11.67 6.41
N VAL A 51 13.41 -11.53 6.15
CA VAL A 51 12.44 -12.57 6.50
C VAL A 51 12.66 -13.85 5.68
N LYS A 52 13.07 -13.73 4.41
CA LYS A 52 13.38 -14.90 3.56
C LYS A 52 14.61 -15.67 4.04
N LYS A 53 15.65 -14.97 4.52
CA LYS A 53 16.86 -15.61 5.08
C LYS A 53 16.60 -16.24 6.44
N THR A 54 15.83 -15.56 7.28
CA THR A 54 15.58 -15.95 8.66
C THR A 54 14.09 -15.81 8.96
N PRO A 55 13.27 -16.84 8.71
CA PRO A 55 11.81 -16.75 8.76
C PRO A 55 11.24 -16.45 10.16
N PHE A 56 12.02 -16.72 11.21
CA PHE A 56 11.64 -16.46 12.61
C PHE A 56 12.02 -15.06 13.11
N THR A 57 12.53 -14.17 12.23
CA THR A 57 12.86 -12.81 12.65
C THR A 57 11.62 -12.06 13.11
N THR A 58 11.73 -11.41 14.26
CA THR A 58 10.68 -10.53 14.77
C THR A 58 10.71 -9.16 14.08
N VAL A 59 9.57 -8.47 14.04
CA VAL A 59 9.49 -7.07 13.57
C VAL A 59 10.44 -6.15 14.35
N GLY A 60 10.71 -6.45 15.62
CA GLY A 60 11.66 -5.72 16.45
C GLY A 60 13.11 -5.87 15.94
N GLN A 61 13.53 -7.10 15.66
CA GLN A 61 14.86 -7.38 15.09
C GLN A 61 15.03 -6.71 13.73
N ILE A 62 14.03 -6.77 12.86
CA ILE A 62 14.05 -6.08 11.56
C ILE A 62 14.20 -4.57 11.78
N LYS A 63 13.46 -3.98 12.72
CA LYS A 63 13.62 -2.54 13.01
C LYS A 63 15.05 -2.20 13.44
N ASN A 64 15.64 -3.02 14.31
CA ASN A 64 16.99 -2.78 14.83
C ASN A 64 18.04 -2.86 13.71
N THR A 65 17.94 -3.83 12.79
CA THR A 65 18.88 -3.93 11.66
C THR A 65 18.78 -2.75 10.70
N PHE A 66 17.57 -2.20 10.47
CA PHE A 66 17.44 -0.96 9.69
C PHE A 66 18.02 0.25 10.42
N GLN A 67 17.90 0.30 11.75
CA GLN A 67 18.46 1.36 12.57
C GLN A 67 20.00 1.34 12.57
N GLU A 68 20.63 0.16 12.59
CA GLU A 68 22.08 -0.01 12.44
C GLU A 68 22.59 0.52 11.09
N VAL A 69 21.77 0.39 10.03
CA VAL A 69 22.08 0.87 8.68
C VAL A 69 21.71 2.36 8.49
N GLY A 70 21.24 3.04 9.55
CA GLY A 70 20.88 4.45 9.52
C GLY A 70 19.52 4.76 8.87
N VAL A 71 18.70 3.74 8.62
CA VAL A 71 17.38 3.88 7.99
C VAL A 71 16.28 3.78 9.06
N CYS A 72 15.46 4.82 9.17
CA CYS A 72 14.36 4.83 10.12
C CYS A 72 13.08 4.23 9.49
N VAL A 73 12.76 2.98 9.86
CA VAL A 73 11.52 2.31 9.45
C VAL A 73 10.62 2.09 10.67
N SER A 74 9.34 2.44 10.56
CA SER A 74 8.37 2.18 11.64
C SER A 74 7.96 0.70 11.69
N LYS A 75 7.62 0.19 12.88
CA LYS A 75 7.08 -1.17 13.06
C LYS A 75 5.84 -1.41 12.18
N SER A 76 4.99 -0.39 12.01
CA SER A 76 3.79 -0.47 11.16
C SER A 76 4.12 -0.55 9.67
N ALA A 77 5.18 0.10 9.20
CA ALA A 77 5.63 -0.02 7.82
C ALA A 77 6.13 -1.44 7.51
N ILE A 78 6.91 -2.03 8.42
CA ILE A 78 7.37 -3.43 8.31
C ILE A 78 6.17 -4.38 8.28
N LYS A 79 5.26 -4.30 9.25
CA LYS A 79 4.04 -5.14 9.30
C LYS A 79 3.19 -5.00 8.03
N ARG A 80 2.99 -3.76 7.55
CA ARG A 80 2.25 -3.49 6.32
C ARG A 80 2.91 -4.15 5.12
N ARG A 81 4.24 -4.05 4.99
CA ARG A 81 4.97 -4.64 3.87
C ARG A 81 4.89 -6.16 3.88
N LEU A 82 5.10 -6.78 5.03
CA LEU A 82 4.98 -8.24 5.19
C LEU A 82 3.57 -8.74 4.84
N HIS A 83 2.53 -7.99 5.25
CA HIS A 83 1.14 -8.31 4.89
C HIS A 83 0.88 -8.20 3.38
N GLN A 84 1.41 -7.17 2.72
CA GLN A 84 1.28 -6.99 1.27
C GLN A 84 2.03 -8.06 0.46
N SER A 85 3.08 -8.64 1.04
CA SER A 85 3.89 -9.68 0.42
C SER A 85 3.50 -11.09 0.85
N GLU A 86 2.30 -11.25 1.42
CA GLU A 86 1.72 -12.54 1.83
C GLU A 86 2.52 -13.34 2.87
N TYR A 87 3.50 -12.72 3.54
CA TYR A 87 4.17 -13.28 4.71
C TYR A 87 3.22 -13.22 5.93
N ARG A 88 2.10 -13.95 5.86
CA ARG A 88 1.10 -14.07 6.94
C ARG A 88 1.48 -15.12 7.99
N VAL A 89 2.40 -16.04 7.67
CA VAL A 89 2.59 -17.29 8.43
C VAL A 89 3.44 -17.14 9.70
N TYR A 90 4.27 -16.09 9.83
CA TYR A 90 5.30 -16.03 10.88
C TYR A 90 5.09 -14.97 11.98
N HIS A 91 3.94 -14.29 11.96
CA HIS A 91 3.57 -13.29 12.96
C HIS A 91 2.16 -13.53 13.48
N LYS A 92 1.91 -14.72 14.03
CA LYS A 92 0.77 -14.93 14.92
C LYS A 92 1.11 -14.21 16.24
N ILE A 93 0.25 -13.28 16.64
CA ILE A 93 0.27 -12.60 17.94
C ILE A 93 -0.05 -13.63 19.02
#